data_AF-A0A2S2NJJ4-F1
#
_entry.id   AF-A0A2S2NJJ4-F1
#
_cell.length_a   1.000
_cell.length_b   1.000
_cell.length_c   1.000
_cell.angle_alpha   90.00
_cell.angle_beta   90.00
_cell.angle_gamma   90.00
#
_symmetry.space_group_name_H-M   'P 1'
#
loop_
_entity.id
_entity.type
_entity.pdbx_description
1 polymer ?
#
loop_
_entity_poly.entity_id
_entity_poly.type
_entity_poly.pdbx_seq_one_letter_code
_entity_poly.pdbx_strand_id
1 'polypeptide(L)'
;MNGLTVNIFIFILHLYLLVNVITEDIIELGQSSCRYSGSHDPNNAACYADALELSKLPANECTSYVYDGISSTDDSKIIPTYSQDDLTNIKSLTNFSSKVFLSYGLNLNVWKSDKFNDCIEIEAQNLKEFLDEYPAAGLILTGIETLYESYCKADEGSKWCADNENTFYEKGVFARQYAAGWVGRDIDLVDRGVSCGCNGDQFISFHMILDAYNNKTMRTCDFQKG
;
A
#
# COMPACT_ATOMS: atom_id res chain seq x y z
N MET A 1 45.25 -22.73 -24.00
CA MET A 1 44.16 -21.72 -23.95
C MET A 1 44.77 -20.41 -23.45
N ASN A 2 44.67 -19.34 -24.23
CA ASN A 2 45.26 -18.05 -23.89
C ASN A 2 44.54 -17.46 -22.67
N GLY A 3 45.28 -16.98 -21.67
CA GLY A 3 44.72 -16.38 -20.45
C GLY A 3 43.75 -15.22 -20.72
N LEU A 4 43.86 -14.57 -21.89
CA LEU A 4 42.93 -13.53 -22.33
C LEU A 4 41.50 -14.06 -22.53
N THR A 5 41.35 -15.28 -23.07
CA THR A 5 40.03 -15.86 -23.35
C THR A 5 39.30 -16.22 -22.06
N VAL A 6 40.02 -16.73 -21.06
CA VAL A 6 39.45 -17.11 -19.75
C VAL A 6 38.96 -15.88 -18.98
N ASN A 7 39.69 -14.77 -19.03
CA ASN A 7 39.29 -13.52 -18.35
C ASN A 7 38.01 -12.89 -18.95
N ILE A 8 37.82 -12.99 -20.28
CA ILE A 8 36.60 -12.48 -20.94
C ILE A 8 35.36 -13.26 -20.49
N PHE A 9 35.45 -14.59 -20.37
CA PHE A 9 34.33 -15.42 -19.90
C PHE A 9 33.94 -15.11 -18.45
N ILE A 10 34.92 -14.85 -17.58
CA ILE A 10 34.66 -14.47 -16.18
C ILE A 10 33.95 -13.12 -16.11
N PHE A 11 34.38 -12.13 -16.90
CA PHE A 11 33.73 -10.82 -16.95
C PHE A 11 32.30 -10.91 -17.50
N ILE A 12 32.06 -11.66 -18.57
CA ILE A 12 30.71 -11.84 -19.14
C ILE A 12 29.80 -12.57 -18.15
N LEU A 13 30.29 -13.60 -17.46
CA LEU A 13 29.53 -14.33 -16.45
C LEU A 13 29.17 -13.43 -15.26
N HIS A 14 30.09 -12.59 -14.78
CA HIS A 14 29.79 -11.62 -13.72
C HIS A 14 28.84 -10.53 -14.18
N LEU A 15 28.94 -10.06 -15.43
CA LEU A 15 27.99 -9.12 -16.00
C LEU A 15 26.59 -9.74 -16.13
N TYR A 16 26.51 -11.00 -16.56
CA TYR A 16 25.25 -11.76 -16.64
C TYR A 16 24.64 -11.99 -15.26
N LEU A 17 25.46 -12.31 -14.25
CA LEU A 17 25.01 -12.46 -12.86
C LEU A 17 24.57 -11.11 -12.27
N LEU A 18 25.31 -10.02 -12.53
CA LEU A 18 24.92 -8.68 -12.07
C LEU A 18 23.63 -8.18 -12.73
N VAL A 19 23.42 -8.45 -14.02
CA VAL A 19 22.17 -8.09 -14.70
C VAL A 19 20.98 -8.89 -14.15
N ASN A 20 21.15 -10.20 -13.86
CA ASN A 20 20.05 -11.02 -13.32
C ASN A 20 19.79 -10.79 -11.81
N VAL A 21 20.78 -10.35 -11.03
CA VAL A 21 20.61 -10.06 -9.59
C VAL A 21 19.94 -8.69 -9.35
N ILE A 22 19.98 -7.79 -10.34
CA ILE A 22 19.29 -6.48 -10.27
C ILE A 22 17.87 -6.56 -10.86
N THR A 23 17.51 -7.67 -11.52
CA THR A 23 16.15 -7.95 -11.99
C THR A 23 15.45 -8.94 -11.06
N GLU A 24 15.42 -8.68 -9.76
CA GLU A 24 14.13 -8.91 -9.11
C GLU A 24 13.21 -7.89 -9.76
N ASP A 25 12.32 -8.36 -10.64
CA ASP A 25 11.37 -7.49 -11.33
C ASP A 25 10.60 -6.71 -10.25
N ILE A 26 11.01 -5.46 -10.02
CA ILE A 26 10.24 -4.53 -9.21
C ILE A 26 8.92 -4.42 -9.95
N ILE A 27 7.87 -4.99 -9.36
CA ILE A 27 6.54 -4.95 -9.94
C ILE A 27 6.04 -3.52 -9.80
N GLU A 28 6.31 -2.71 -10.82
CA GLU A 28 5.89 -1.32 -10.89
C GLU A 28 4.45 -1.19 -11.40
N LEU A 29 3.74 -0.17 -10.92
CA LEU A 29 2.44 0.26 -11.46
C LEU A 29 2.53 0.65 -12.95
N GLY A 30 3.71 1.09 -13.40
CA GLY A 30 3.95 1.58 -14.75
C GLY A 30 3.35 2.97 -15.00
N GLN A 31 3.42 3.42 -16.24
CA GLN A 31 3.10 4.80 -16.64
C GLN A 31 1.58 5.11 -16.65
N SER A 32 0.73 4.10 -16.77
CA SER A 32 -0.72 4.25 -16.95
C SER A 32 -1.48 3.13 -16.24
N SER A 33 -1.56 3.25 -14.93
CA SER A 33 -2.38 2.34 -14.11
C SER A 33 -3.87 2.63 -14.27
N CYS A 34 -4.66 1.60 -14.58
CA CYS A 34 -6.08 1.72 -14.85
C CYS A 34 -6.90 1.16 -13.68
N ARG A 35 -7.73 2.00 -13.08
CA ARG A 35 -8.64 1.54 -12.02
C ARG A 35 -9.82 0.78 -12.61
N TYR A 36 -10.04 -0.44 -12.16
CA TYR A 36 -11.21 -1.25 -12.51
C TYR A 36 -12.12 -1.37 -11.28
N SER A 37 -13.36 -0.89 -11.40
CA SER A 37 -14.31 -0.98 -10.28
C SER A 37 -14.93 -2.37 -10.16
N GLY A 38 -15.22 -3.05 -11.28
CA GLY A 38 -15.97 -4.32 -11.31
C GLY A 38 -17.40 -4.27 -10.77
N SER A 39 -17.75 -3.22 -10.03
CA SER A 39 -19.06 -3.00 -9.45
C SER A 39 -20.07 -2.64 -10.54
N HIS A 40 -21.29 -3.16 -10.38
CA HIS A 40 -22.46 -2.73 -11.14
C HIS A 40 -23.44 -2.09 -10.17
N ASP A 41 -24.13 -1.04 -10.61
CA ASP A 41 -25.20 -0.43 -9.83
C ASP A 41 -26.53 -0.93 -10.40
N PRO A 42 -27.17 -1.95 -9.82
CA PRO A 42 -28.37 -2.54 -10.40
C PRO A 42 -29.53 -1.55 -10.53
N ASN A 43 -29.49 -0.43 -9.79
CA ASN A 43 -30.50 0.62 -9.82
C ASN A 43 -30.12 1.80 -10.73
N ASN A 44 -28.91 1.79 -11.29
CA ASN A 44 -28.36 2.84 -12.16
C ASN A 44 -28.45 4.24 -11.53
N ALA A 45 -28.27 4.33 -10.21
CA ALA A 45 -28.40 5.54 -9.41
C ALA A 45 -27.11 6.40 -9.40
N ALA A 46 -25.94 5.76 -9.44
CA ALA A 46 -24.63 6.40 -9.46
C ALA A 46 -23.74 5.92 -10.62
N CYS A 47 -23.87 4.64 -11.01
CA CYS A 47 -23.08 4.00 -12.07
C CYS A 47 -23.97 3.27 -13.08
N TYR A 48 -23.38 2.71 -14.14
CA TYR A 48 -24.11 1.87 -15.10
C TYR A 48 -24.66 0.58 -14.47
N ALA A 49 -25.77 0.09 -15.02
CA ALA A 49 -26.45 -1.12 -14.57
C ALA A 49 -25.64 -2.41 -14.76
N ASP A 50 -24.69 -2.41 -15.68
CA ASP A 50 -23.79 -3.51 -15.99
C ASP A 50 -22.33 -3.16 -15.70
N ALA A 51 -21.56 -4.16 -15.28
CA ALA A 51 -20.11 -4.03 -15.19
C ALA A 51 -19.49 -4.10 -16.58
N LEU A 52 -18.49 -3.25 -16.84
CA LEU A 52 -17.73 -3.31 -18.09
C LEU A 52 -16.99 -4.65 -18.18
N GLU A 53 -17.24 -5.41 -19.26
CA GLU A 53 -16.51 -6.64 -19.53
C GLU A 53 -14.99 -6.41 -19.60
N LEU A 54 -14.19 -7.29 -18.99
CA LEU A 54 -12.72 -7.19 -18.98
C LEU A 54 -12.11 -7.15 -20.40
N SER A 55 -12.74 -7.83 -21.37
CA SER A 55 -12.31 -7.84 -22.77
C SER A 55 -12.39 -6.48 -23.46
N LYS A 56 -13.15 -5.53 -22.90
CA LYS A 56 -13.30 -4.16 -23.41
C LYS A 56 -12.33 -3.18 -22.76
N LEU A 57 -11.50 -3.63 -21.80
CA LEU A 57 -10.47 -2.80 -21.20
C LEU A 57 -9.35 -2.51 -22.22
N PRO A 58 -8.76 -1.31 -22.18
CA PRO A 58 -7.71 -0.91 -23.10
C PRO A 58 -6.37 -1.56 -22.69
N ALA A 59 -6.21 -2.84 -22.99
CA ALA A 59 -5.10 -3.67 -22.51
C ALA A 59 -3.71 -3.26 -23.05
N ASN A 60 -3.66 -2.49 -24.13
CA ASN A 60 -2.40 -1.99 -24.69
C ASN A 60 -2.00 -0.64 -24.06
N GLU A 61 -2.95 0.06 -23.46
CA GLU A 61 -2.78 1.37 -22.85
C GLU A 61 -2.61 1.27 -21.33
N CYS A 62 -3.21 0.28 -20.68
CA CYS A 62 -3.07 0.04 -19.24
C CYS A 62 -1.79 -0.74 -18.93
N THR A 63 -0.83 -0.13 -18.24
CA THR A 63 0.39 -0.82 -17.79
C THR A 63 0.15 -1.74 -16.59
N SER A 64 -0.89 -1.44 -15.82
CA SER A 64 -1.37 -2.22 -14.69
C SER A 64 -2.86 -1.95 -14.45
N TYR A 65 -3.47 -2.78 -13.61
CA TYR A 65 -4.83 -2.57 -13.13
C TYR A 65 -4.85 -2.40 -11.62
N VAL A 66 -5.69 -1.49 -11.12
CA VAL A 66 -5.93 -1.31 -9.69
C VAL A 66 -7.38 -1.64 -9.39
N TYR A 67 -7.59 -2.58 -8.47
CA TYR A 67 -8.90 -2.86 -7.91
C TYR A 67 -9.03 -2.20 -6.54
N ASP A 68 -10.15 -1.53 -6.28
CA ASP A 68 -10.40 -0.88 -5.01
C ASP A 68 -11.29 -1.79 -4.18
N GLY A 69 -10.74 -2.60 -3.27
CA GLY A 69 -11.61 -3.67 -2.79
C GLY A 69 -11.10 -4.70 -1.83
N ILE A 70 -10.14 -4.42 -0.95
CA ILE A 70 -9.99 -5.25 0.25
C ILE A 70 -9.77 -4.42 1.52
N SER A 71 -10.26 -4.95 2.63
CA SER A 71 -10.12 -4.38 3.98
C SER A 71 -10.01 -5.49 5.02
N SER A 72 -9.40 -5.15 6.16
CA SER A 72 -9.38 -6.00 7.35
C SER A 72 -10.65 -5.78 8.18
N THR A 73 -11.22 -6.86 8.72
CA THR A 73 -12.20 -6.77 9.81
C THR A 73 -11.51 -6.64 11.17
N ASP A 74 -12.28 -6.37 12.23
CA ASP A 74 -11.75 -6.34 13.61
C ASP A 74 -11.15 -7.69 14.06
N ASP A 75 -11.57 -8.80 13.43
CA ASP A 75 -11.01 -10.15 13.63
C ASP A 75 -9.83 -10.45 12.69
N SER A 76 -9.24 -9.42 12.07
CA SER A 76 -8.14 -9.51 11.10
C SER A 76 -8.46 -10.32 9.83
N LYS A 77 -9.73 -10.51 9.48
CA LYS A 77 -10.10 -11.22 8.23
C LYS A 77 -10.04 -10.27 7.06
N ILE A 78 -9.42 -10.70 5.97
CA ILE A 78 -9.38 -9.93 4.72
C ILE A 78 -10.64 -10.21 3.93
N ILE A 79 -11.42 -9.16 3.70
CA ILE A 79 -12.70 -9.21 2.97
C ILE A 79 -12.75 -8.11 1.93
N PRO A 80 -13.61 -8.25 0.90
CA PRO A 80 -13.88 -7.14 0.02
C PRO A 80 -14.55 -5.96 0.73
N THR A 81 -14.24 -4.74 0.28
CA THR A 81 -14.74 -3.52 0.93
C THR A 81 -16.23 -3.27 0.71
N TYR A 82 -16.78 -3.67 -0.46
CA TYR A 82 -18.15 -3.30 -0.85
C TYR A 82 -19.11 -4.48 -0.93
N SER A 83 -18.74 -5.57 -1.61
CA SER A 83 -19.59 -6.76 -1.76
C SER A 83 -18.78 -8.04 -1.80
N GLN A 84 -19.34 -9.15 -1.32
CA GLN A 84 -18.69 -10.47 -1.42
C GLN A 84 -18.49 -10.90 -2.88
N ASP A 85 -19.34 -10.44 -3.79
CA ASP A 85 -19.23 -10.71 -5.22
C ASP A 85 -17.94 -10.12 -5.83
N ASP A 86 -17.33 -9.13 -5.17
CA ASP A 86 -16.06 -8.54 -5.60
C ASP A 86 -14.92 -9.55 -5.64
N LEU A 87 -14.98 -10.67 -4.89
CA LEU A 87 -13.99 -11.74 -5.01
C LEU A 87 -13.97 -12.35 -6.42
N THR A 88 -15.13 -12.47 -7.06
CA THR A 88 -15.22 -12.96 -8.43
C THR A 88 -14.59 -11.97 -9.40
N ASN A 89 -14.78 -10.67 -9.16
CA ASN A 89 -14.16 -9.61 -9.95
C ASN A 89 -12.64 -9.59 -9.79
N ILE A 90 -12.13 -9.67 -8.55
CA ILE A 90 -10.70 -9.74 -8.25
C ILE A 90 -10.09 -10.94 -8.98
N LYS A 91 -10.67 -12.13 -8.82
CA LYS A 91 -10.20 -13.36 -9.47
C LYS A 91 -10.22 -13.25 -11.00
N SER A 92 -11.26 -12.68 -11.56
CA SER A 92 -11.37 -12.48 -13.01
C SER A 92 -10.30 -11.52 -13.52
N LEU A 93 -10.04 -10.43 -12.77
CA LEU A 93 -9.03 -9.44 -13.13
C LEU A 93 -7.60 -9.99 -13.00
N THR A 94 -7.28 -10.75 -11.93
CA THR A 94 -5.97 -11.40 -11.75
C THR A 94 -5.72 -12.53 -12.76
N ASN A 95 -6.77 -13.16 -13.28
CA ASN A 95 -6.64 -14.09 -14.42
C ASN A 95 -6.44 -13.37 -15.75
N PHE A 96 -6.97 -12.15 -15.89
CA PHE A 96 -6.87 -11.35 -17.10
C PHE A 96 -5.50 -10.67 -17.25
N SER A 97 -4.89 -10.24 -16.13
CA SER A 97 -3.57 -9.59 -16.13
C SER A 97 -2.74 -10.04 -14.93
N SER A 98 -1.43 -10.21 -15.14
CA SER A 98 -0.48 -10.47 -14.07
C SER A 98 -0.07 -9.21 -13.30
N LYS A 99 -0.49 -8.01 -13.74
CA LYS A 99 -0.16 -6.71 -13.12
C LYS A 99 -1.38 -6.08 -12.49
N VAL A 100 -1.98 -6.80 -11.54
CA VAL A 100 -3.14 -6.34 -10.77
C VAL A 100 -2.70 -5.95 -9.38
N PHE A 101 -3.04 -4.74 -8.94
CA PHE A 101 -2.78 -4.27 -7.59
C PHE A 101 -4.11 -4.08 -6.85
N LEU A 102 -4.14 -4.45 -5.57
CA LEU A 102 -5.33 -4.27 -4.74
C LEU A 102 -5.14 -3.10 -3.80
N SER A 103 -6.09 -2.16 -3.81
CA SER A 103 -6.13 -1.11 -2.80
C SER A 103 -6.60 -1.72 -1.49
N TYR A 104 -5.82 -1.51 -0.44
CA TYR A 104 -6.06 -2.02 0.90
C TYR A 104 -6.11 -0.83 1.86
N GLY A 105 -7.20 -0.70 2.60
CA GLY A 105 -7.22 0.18 3.77
C GLY A 105 -8.33 1.23 3.91
N LEU A 106 -9.38 1.16 3.10
CA LEU A 106 -10.47 2.14 3.15
C LEU A 106 -11.32 2.14 4.44
N ASN A 107 -11.29 1.06 5.24
CA ASN A 107 -12.14 0.87 6.43
C ASN A 107 -11.36 0.43 7.67
N LEU A 108 -10.15 0.98 7.86
CA LEU A 108 -9.26 0.52 8.91
C LEU A 108 -9.51 1.25 10.24
N ASN A 109 -10.56 0.85 10.96
CA ASN A 109 -10.61 1.11 12.39
C ASN A 109 -9.43 0.43 13.11
N VAL A 110 -8.97 -0.72 12.60
CA VAL A 110 -7.82 -1.48 13.10
C VAL A 110 -6.52 -0.66 13.06
N TRP A 111 -6.26 0.09 11.99
CA TRP A 111 -5.04 0.89 11.84
C TRP A 111 -5.06 2.18 12.65
N LYS A 112 -6.21 2.54 13.22
CA LYS A 112 -6.38 3.70 14.10
C LYS A 112 -6.34 3.30 15.58
N SER A 113 -6.07 2.04 15.87
CA SER A 113 -6.07 1.52 17.24
C SER A 113 -4.66 1.21 17.73
N ASP A 114 -4.47 1.38 19.02
CA ASP A 114 -3.37 0.90 19.84
C ASP A 114 -3.15 -0.64 19.73
N LYS A 115 -4.09 -1.36 19.09
CA LYS A 115 -3.94 -2.77 18.73
C LYS A 115 -3.22 -3.01 17.41
N PHE A 116 -2.82 -1.97 16.66
CA PHE A 116 -2.07 -2.17 15.42
C PHE A 116 -0.90 -3.12 15.65
N ASN A 117 -0.11 -2.88 16.70
CA ASN A 117 1.03 -3.73 17.03
C ASN A 117 0.68 -5.13 17.52
N ASP A 118 -0.49 -5.31 18.14
CA ASP A 118 -0.96 -6.61 18.62
C ASP A 118 -1.54 -7.48 17.48
N CYS A 119 -2.05 -6.85 16.41
CA CYS A 119 -2.77 -7.54 15.34
C CYS A 119 -2.01 -7.58 14.01
N ILE A 120 -0.94 -6.78 13.84
CA ILE A 120 -0.29 -6.61 12.54
C ILE A 120 0.32 -7.91 11.98
N GLU A 121 0.87 -8.78 12.84
CA GLU A 121 1.43 -10.06 12.39
C GLU A 121 0.35 -11.01 11.87
N ILE A 122 -0.81 -11.04 12.55
CA ILE A 122 -1.96 -11.87 12.15
C ILE A 122 -2.57 -11.32 10.87
N GLU A 123 -2.78 -10.00 10.80
CA GLU A 123 -3.28 -9.32 9.61
C GLU A 123 -2.34 -9.54 8.41
N ALA A 124 -1.03 -9.41 8.61
CA ALA A 124 -0.03 -9.69 7.58
C ALA A 124 -0.13 -11.12 7.06
N GLN A 125 -0.28 -12.08 7.96
CA GLN A 125 -0.40 -13.49 7.60
C GLN A 125 -1.69 -13.77 6.82
N ASN A 126 -2.82 -13.25 7.29
CA ASN A 126 -4.11 -13.41 6.60
C ASN A 126 -4.13 -12.71 5.24
N LEU A 127 -3.43 -11.57 5.13
CA LEU A 127 -3.25 -10.84 3.86
C LEU A 127 -2.39 -11.62 2.89
N LYS A 128 -1.34 -12.27 3.37
CA LYS A 128 -0.53 -13.18 2.55
C LYS A 128 -1.36 -14.36 2.04
N GLU A 129 -2.13 -15.00 2.92
CA GLU A 129 -3.03 -16.12 2.53
C GLU A 129 -4.07 -15.69 1.50
N PHE A 130 -4.64 -14.48 1.66
CA PHE A 130 -5.54 -13.91 0.68
C PHE A 130 -4.85 -13.71 -0.68
N LEU A 131 -3.63 -13.17 -0.69
CA LEU A 131 -2.87 -12.95 -1.93
C LEU A 131 -2.40 -14.27 -2.58
N ASP A 132 -2.22 -15.34 -1.80
CA ASP A 132 -1.95 -16.67 -2.35
C ASP A 132 -3.18 -17.24 -3.08
N GLU A 133 -4.40 -16.94 -2.61
CA GLU A 133 -5.65 -17.35 -3.26
C GLU A 133 -6.01 -16.45 -4.46
N TYR A 134 -5.76 -15.15 -4.34
CA TYR A 134 -6.04 -14.12 -5.34
C TYR A 134 -4.72 -13.44 -5.74
N PRO A 135 -3.99 -13.98 -6.72
CA PRO A 135 -2.59 -13.64 -7.01
C PRO A 135 -2.45 -12.26 -7.66
N ALA A 136 -2.67 -11.22 -6.86
CA ALA A 136 -2.36 -9.85 -7.22
C ALA A 136 -0.84 -9.64 -7.21
N ALA A 137 -0.40 -8.76 -8.09
CA ALA A 137 0.99 -8.34 -8.24
C ALA A 137 1.48 -7.51 -7.03
N GLY A 138 0.56 -6.93 -6.26
CA GLY A 138 0.88 -6.25 -5.02
C GLY A 138 -0.30 -5.52 -4.42
N LEU A 139 -0.03 -4.85 -3.31
CA LEU A 139 -0.98 -4.00 -2.60
C LEU A 139 -0.64 -2.53 -2.79
N ILE A 140 -1.69 -1.70 -2.78
CA ILE A 140 -1.62 -0.26 -2.62
C ILE A 140 -2.28 0.06 -1.28
N LEU A 141 -1.47 0.42 -0.29
CA LEU A 141 -2.02 0.85 0.99
C LEU A 141 -2.67 2.23 0.87
N THR A 142 -3.85 2.38 1.44
CA THR A 142 -4.67 3.59 1.40
C THR A 142 -5.15 3.96 2.80
N GLY A 143 -5.38 5.26 3.04
CA GLY A 143 -5.96 5.72 4.31
C GLY A 143 -5.02 5.62 5.52
N ILE A 144 -3.71 5.56 5.29
CA ILE A 144 -2.69 5.30 6.32
C ILE A 144 -2.27 6.56 7.12
N GLU A 145 -2.80 7.74 6.77
CA GLU A 145 -2.30 9.06 7.18
C GLU A 145 -3.28 9.92 7.98
N THR A 146 -4.21 9.30 8.70
CA THR A 146 -5.24 10.08 9.40
C THR A 146 -4.82 10.45 10.82
N LEU A 147 -5.16 11.68 11.24
CA LEU A 147 -5.27 12.13 12.65
C LEU A 147 -4.00 12.58 13.38
N TYR A 148 -2.88 12.87 12.70
CA TYR A 148 -1.68 13.34 13.43
C TYR A 148 -1.86 14.74 14.06
N GLU A 149 -2.50 15.69 13.37
CA GLU A 149 -2.85 16.98 13.99
C GLU A 149 -3.74 16.81 15.23
N SER A 150 -4.68 15.85 15.18
CA SER A 150 -5.53 15.50 16.32
C SER A 150 -4.73 14.90 17.47
N TYR A 151 -3.73 14.05 17.20
CA TYR A 151 -2.80 13.53 18.23
C TYR A 151 -2.11 14.68 18.97
N CYS A 152 -1.66 15.70 18.24
CA CYS A 152 -0.89 16.80 18.79
C CYS A 152 -1.77 17.82 19.55
N LYS A 153 -3.05 17.95 19.17
CA LYS A 153 -4.03 18.84 19.83
C LYS A 153 -4.86 18.17 20.93
N ALA A 154 -4.83 16.84 21.00
CA ALA A 154 -5.60 16.06 21.95
C ALA A 154 -5.08 16.22 23.39
N ASP A 155 -6.01 16.39 24.34
CA ASP A 155 -5.74 16.14 25.76
C ASP A 155 -5.31 14.67 25.95
N GLU A 156 -4.51 14.35 26.97
CA GLU A 156 -3.93 13.01 27.17
C GLU A 156 -4.95 11.85 27.03
N GLY A 157 -6.19 12.06 27.48
CA GLY A 157 -7.29 11.08 27.38
C GLY A 157 -7.91 10.91 25.98
N SER A 158 -7.49 11.67 24.97
CA SER A 158 -7.94 11.60 23.57
C SER A 158 -6.83 11.19 22.59
N LYS A 159 -5.59 11.05 23.07
CA LYS A 159 -4.44 10.57 22.26
C LYS A 159 -4.49 9.08 21.96
N TRP A 160 -5.31 8.31 22.67
CA TRP A 160 -5.36 6.84 22.56
C TRP A 160 -5.83 6.34 21.19
N CYS A 161 -6.62 7.13 20.45
CA CYS A 161 -7.13 6.75 19.12
C CYS A 161 -6.41 7.46 17.97
N ALA A 162 -5.24 8.06 18.23
CA ALA A 162 -4.50 8.82 17.25
C ALA A 162 -3.10 8.24 17.05
N ASP A 163 -2.69 8.15 15.78
CA ASP A 163 -1.38 7.68 15.39
C ASP A 163 -0.26 8.58 15.94
N ASN A 164 0.89 7.96 16.23
CA ASN A 164 2.10 8.64 16.68
C ASN A 164 3.28 8.28 15.78
N GLU A 165 4.47 8.79 16.10
CA GLU A 165 5.68 8.58 15.30
C GLU A 165 6.03 7.10 15.12
N ASN A 166 5.86 6.29 16.17
CA ASN A 166 6.14 4.85 16.10
C ASN A 166 5.15 4.15 15.18
N THR A 167 3.85 4.42 15.30
CA THR A 167 2.85 3.74 14.48
C THR A 167 2.98 4.08 13.00
N PHE A 168 3.31 5.34 12.66
CA PHE A 168 3.61 5.71 11.27
C PHE A 168 4.88 5.02 10.75
N TYR A 169 5.92 4.91 11.57
CA TYR A 169 7.13 4.20 11.19
C TYR A 169 6.85 2.70 10.96
N GLU A 170 6.12 2.05 11.87
CA GLU A 170 5.74 0.63 11.75
C GLU A 170 4.87 0.37 10.51
N LYS A 171 3.95 1.30 10.19
CA LYS A 171 3.16 1.25 8.93
C LYS A 171 4.06 1.31 7.70
N GLY A 172 5.11 2.12 7.70
CA GLY A 172 6.07 2.16 6.58
C GLY A 172 6.92 0.89 6.49
N VAL A 173 7.30 0.28 7.61
CA VAL A 173 7.97 -1.03 7.63
C VAL A 173 7.06 -2.11 7.05
N PHE A 174 5.80 -2.14 7.48
CA PHE A 174 4.79 -3.05 6.94
C PHE A 174 4.60 -2.86 5.44
N ALA A 175 4.44 -1.61 4.99
CA ALA A 175 4.31 -1.25 3.58
C ALA A 175 5.48 -1.80 2.74
N ARG A 176 6.71 -1.65 3.22
CA ARG A 176 7.89 -2.17 2.54
C ARG A 176 7.88 -3.69 2.42
N GLN A 177 7.38 -4.38 3.45
CA GLN A 177 7.41 -5.83 3.51
C GLN A 177 6.30 -6.50 2.70
N TYR A 178 5.11 -5.89 2.64
CA TYR A 178 3.91 -6.54 2.13
C TYR A 178 3.25 -5.82 0.94
N ALA A 179 3.69 -4.61 0.59
CA ALA A 179 3.09 -3.82 -0.48
C ALA A 179 4.09 -3.48 -1.58
N ALA A 180 3.58 -3.38 -2.81
CA ALA A 180 4.38 -2.87 -3.94
C ALA A 180 4.56 -1.34 -3.86
N GLY A 181 3.70 -0.69 -3.07
CA GLY A 181 3.78 0.73 -2.76
C GLY A 181 2.62 1.14 -1.85
N TRP A 182 2.50 2.44 -1.63
CA TRP A 182 1.42 3.01 -0.83
C TRP A 182 1.02 4.36 -1.42
N VAL A 183 -0.22 4.77 -1.17
CA VAL A 183 -0.76 6.05 -1.61
C VAL A 183 -1.17 6.85 -0.38
N GLY A 184 -0.44 7.95 -0.14
CA GLY A 184 -0.86 8.97 0.80
C GLY A 184 -2.17 9.60 0.31
N ARG A 185 -3.16 9.66 1.19
CA ARG A 185 -4.45 10.33 0.94
C ARG A 185 -4.56 11.52 1.88
N ASP A 186 -5.10 12.63 1.37
CA ASP A 186 -5.37 13.84 2.14
C ASP A 186 -4.14 14.35 2.92
N ILE A 187 -2.95 14.25 2.30
CA ILE A 187 -1.67 14.60 2.92
C ILE A 187 -1.60 16.08 3.34
N ASP A 188 -2.44 16.93 2.75
CA ASP A 188 -2.60 18.34 3.09
C ASP A 188 -3.39 18.58 4.39
N LEU A 189 -4.01 17.54 4.94
CA LEU A 189 -4.78 17.56 6.19
C LEU A 189 -4.05 16.92 7.38
N VAL A 190 -2.81 16.44 7.20
CA VAL A 190 -2.03 15.71 8.21
C VAL A 190 -1.67 16.56 9.43
N ASP A 191 -0.93 17.65 9.20
CA ASP A 191 -0.53 18.64 10.20
C ASP A 191 -0.45 20.03 9.57
N ARG A 192 -1.58 20.45 8.98
CA ARG A 192 -1.66 21.70 8.22
C ARG A 192 -1.23 22.91 9.06
N GLY A 193 -1.56 22.87 10.35
CA GLY A 193 -1.21 23.92 11.31
C GLY A 193 0.22 23.86 11.87
N VAL A 194 1.02 22.84 11.53
CA VAL A 194 2.31 22.55 12.19
C VAL A 194 2.14 22.43 13.72
N SER A 195 1.01 21.88 14.14
CA SER A 195 0.61 21.82 15.54
C SER A 195 1.50 20.87 16.33
N CYS A 196 2.13 19.91 15.65
CA CYS A 196 3.07 18.98 16.25
C CYS A 196 4.49 19.55 16.42
N GLY A 197 4.77 20.74 15.88
CA GLY A 197 6.07 21.40 16.06
C GLY A 197 7.27 20.67 15.43
N CYS A 198 7.01 19.75 14.49
CA CYS A 198 8.00 18.89 13.84
C CYS A 198 8.90 19.65 12.84
N ASN A 199 9.66 20.64 13.30
CA ASN A 199 10.56 21.48 12.50
C ASN A 199 9.88 22.19 11.30
N GLY A 200 8.59 22.49 11.39
CA GLY A 200 7.85 23.13 10.29
C GLY A 200 7.34 22.16 9.21
N ASP A 201 7.50 20.84 9.40
CA ASP A 201 7.09 19.84 8.41
C ASP A 201 5.59 19.56 8.48
N GLN A 202 4.84 20.10 7.52
CA GLN A 202 3.38 19.92 7.41
C GLN A 202 2.97 18.53 6.89
N PHE A 203 3.93 17.75 6.36
CA PHE A 203 3.72 16.42 5.76
C PHE A 203 4.41 15.34 6.58
N ILE A 204 4.56 15.57 7.89
CA ILE A 204 5.43 14.76 8.74
C ILE A 204 5.04 13.27 8.79
N SER A 205 3.75 12.91 8.83
CA SER A 205 3.34 11.49 8.79
C SER A 205 3.75 10.82 7.48
N PHE A 206 3.55 11.49 6.35
CA PHE A 206 3.98 11.02 5.03
C PHE A 206 5.49 10.74 5.04
N HIS A 207 6.28 11.68 5.58
CA HIS A 207 7.72 11.50 5.68
C HIS A 207 8.15 10.40 6.65
N MET A 208 7.44 10.19 7.77
CA MET A 208 7.70 9.09 8.70
C MET A 208 7.48 7.71 8.06
N ILE A 209 6.36 7.55 7.35
CA ILE A 209 6.06 6.32 6.59
C ILE A 209 7.09 6.14 5.47
N LEU A 210 7.39 7.21 4.73
CA LEU A 210 8.34 7.17 3.62
C LEU A 210 9.76 6.81 4.08
N ASP A 211 10.22 7.32 5.22
CA ASP A 211 11.53 7.01 5.75
C ASP A 211 11.62 5.54 6.18
N ALA A 212 10.61 5.03 6.89
CA ALA A 212 10.52 3.61 7.21
C ALA A 212 10.49 2.72 5.96
N TYR A 213 9.69 3.10 4.96
CA TYR A 213 9.60 2.39 3.67
C TYR A 213 10.97 2.33 2.97
N ASN A 214 11.77 3.40 3.08
CA ASN A 214 13.12 3.49 2.50
C ASN A 214 14.23 3.00 3.44
N ASN A 215 13.90 2.30 4.54
CA ASN A 215 14.87 1.80 5.53
C ASN A 215 15.76 2.89 6.16
N LYS A 216 15.23 4.10 6.33
CA LYS A 216 15.89 5.21 7.02
C LYS A 216 15.50 5.22 8.50
N THR A 217 16.27 5.97 9.30
CA THR A 217 15.98 6.14 10.73
C THR A 217 14.65 6.86 10.96
N MET A 218 13.91 6.41 11.98
CA MET A 218 12.66 7.04 12.40
C MET A 218 12.87 8.53 12.71
N ARG A 219 11.96 9.37 12.19
CA ARG A 219 11.87 10.77 12.59
C ARG A 219 11.18 10.87 13.93
N THR A 220 11.73 11.71 14.81
CA THR A 220 11.14 12.04 16.11
C THR A 220 10.81 13.52 16.14
N CYS A 221 9.66 13.89 16.69
CA CYS A 221 9.31 15.29 16.91
C CYS A 221 9.62 15.68 18.35
N ASP A 222 10.40 16.75 18.53
CA ASP A 222 10.61 17.34 19.85
C ASP A 222 9.37 18.17 20.20
N PHE A 223 8.43 17.57 20.93
CA PHE A 223 7.29 18.30 21.47
C PHE A 223 7.78 19.36 22.45
N GLN A 224 8.00 20.58 21.96
CA GLN A 224 8.10 21.72 22.86
C GLN A 224 6.71 21.96 23.42
N LYS A 225 6.47 21.44 24.65
CA LYS A 225 5.32 21.83 25.47
C LYS A 225 5.37 23.36 25.61
N GLY A 226 4.57 24.06 24.81
CA GLY A 226 4.18 25.44 25.07
C GLY A 226 3.27 25.53 26.28
#